data_AF-A0AAW4L9I7-F1
#
_entry.id   AF-A0AAW4L9I7-F1
#
_cell.length_a   1.000
_cell.length_b   1.000
_cell.length_c   1.000
_cell.angle_alpha   90.00
_cell.angle_beta   90.00
_cell.angle_gamma   90.00
#
_symmetry.space_group_name_H-M   'P 1'
#
loop_
_entity.id
_entity.type
_entity.pdbx_description
1 polymer ?
#
loop_
_entity_poly.entity_id
_entity_poly.type
_entity_poly.pdbx_seq_one_letter_code
_entity_poly.pdbx_strand_id
1 'polypeptide(L)'
;MANIAIDNLVAGMVLKSNVCDRSGRLLLPEGAELTEKHLQIFRTWGILEAEIVGDSDSEATGQDDEIDPEVLAEAEAAVKPLFVHNDLEHPAIKELLRLCIARKALHASR
;
A
#
# COMPACT_ATOMS: atom_id res chain seq x y z
N MET A 1 7.75 11.10 0.17
CA MET A 1 6.38 11.11 -0.39
C MET A 1 5.75 9.84 0.12
N ALA A 2 4.85 9.93 1.10
CA ALA A 2 4.28 8.76 1.75
C ALA A 2 2.84 8.58 1.25
N ASN A 3 2.68 7.66 0.29
CA ASN A 3 1.37 7.17 -0.09
C ASN A 3 0.96 6.08 0.89
N ILE A 4 -0.20 6.21 1.50
CA ILE A 4 -0.77 5.21 2.39
C ILE A 4 -1.90 4.49 1.66
N ALA A 5 -1.88 3.16 1.69
CA ALA A 5 -2.95 2.34 1.15
C ALA A 5 -4.27 2.67 1.85
N ILE A 6 -5.37 2.68 1.10
CA ILE A 6 -6.71 3.01 1.63
C ILE A 6 -7.13 2.16 2.84
N ASP A 7 -6.66 0.92 2.90
CA ASP A 7 -6.96 -0.01 4.00
C ASP A 7 -6.25 0.36 5.31
N ASN A 8 -5.18 1.16 5.23
CA ASN A 8 -4.41 1.65 6.37
C ASN A 8 -4.76 3.10 6.73
N LEU A 9 -5.68 3.74 5.99
CA LEU A 9 -6.14 5.10 6.31
C LEU A 9 -7.16 5.06 7.44
N VAL A 10 -6.92 5.88 8.46
CA VAL A 10 -7.76 6.00 9.66
C VAL A 10 -8.45 7.38 9.66
N ALA A 11 -9.67 7.43 10.19
CA ALA A 11 -10.35 8.70 10.42
C ALA A 11 -9.52 9.58 11.38
N GLY A 12 -9.43 10.88 11.10
CA GLY A 12 -8.57 11.85 11.80
C GLY A 12 -7.26 12.17 11.08
N MET A 13 -6.84 11.37 10.08
CA MET A 13 -5.68 11.70 9.24
C MET A 13 -6.00 12.86 8.28
N VAL A 14 -5.04 13.74 8.02
CA VAL A 14 -5.21 14.90 7.12
C VAL A 14 -4.58 14.63 5.77
N LEU A 15 -5.27 14.93 4.67
CA LEU A 15 -4.70 14.76 3.32
C LEU A 15 -3.60 15.77 3.01
N LYS A 16 -2.53 15.30 2.39
CA LYS A 16 -1.40 16.13 1.93
C LYS A 16 -1.52 16.55 0.46
N SER A 17 -2.34 15.87 -0.32
CA SER A 17 -2.63 16.23 -1.71
C SER A 17 -4.09 16.00 -2.04
N ASN A 18 -4.56 16.65 -3.11
CA ASN A 18 -5.91 16.49 -3.63
C ASN A 18 -6.14 15.03 -4.08
N VAL A 19 -7.20 14.40 -3.59
CA VAL A 19 -7.64 13.09 -4.07
C VAL A 19 -8.66 13.30 -5.17
N CYS A 20 -8.36 12.79 -6.37
CA CYS A 20 -9.23 12.83 -7.53
C CYS A 20 -9.67 11.43 -7.94
N ASP A 21 -10.85 11.32 -8.57
CA ASP A 21 -11.27 10.09 -9.21
C ASP A 21 -10.55 9.86 -10.55
N ARG A 22 -10.84 8.72 -11.20
CA ARG A 22 -10.29 8.35 -12.52
C ARG A 22 -10.62 9.34 -13.65
N SER A 23 -11.63 10.19 -13.48
CA SER A 23 -12.04 11.22 -14.43
C SER A 23 -11.36 12.58 -14.16
N GLY A 24 -10.57 12.67 -13.08
CA GLY A 24 -9.96 13.92 -12.63
C GLY A 24 -10.89 14.78 -11.77
N ARG A 25 -12.07 14.27 -11.39
CA ARG A 25 -12.97 14.98 -10.48
C ARG A 25 -12.40 14.93 -9.07
N LEU A 26 -12.27 16.09 -8.45
CA LEU A 26 -11.86 16.21 -7.05
C LEU A 26 -12.88 15.52 -6.13
N LEU A 27 -12.41 14.54 -5.37
CA LEU A 27 -13.19 13.86 -4.33
C LEU A 27 -12.99 14.55 -2.97
N LEU A 28 -11.74 14.87 -2.63
CA LEU A 28 -11.38 15.50 -1.37
C LEU A 28 -10.16 16.42 -1.55
N PRO A 29 -10.19 17.66 -1.05
CA PRO A 29 -9.07 18.58 -1.20
C PRO A 29 -7.91 18.25 -0.24
N GLU A 30 -6.72 18.72 -0.59
CA GLU A 30 -5.58 18.82 0.32
C GLU A 30 -5.98 19.56 1.62
N GLY A 31 -5.45 19.11 2.75
CA GLY A 31 -5.76 19.66 4.07
C GLY A 31 -7.09 19.17 4.66
N ALA A 32 -7.85 18.34 3.94
CA ALA A 32 -9.08 17.76 4.48
C ALA A 32 -8.78 16.64 5.48
N GLU A 33 -9.49 16.66 6.61
CA GLU A 33 -9.47 15.57 7.59
C GLU A 33 -10.33 14.40 7.11
N LEU A 34 -9.78 13.19 7.20
CA LEU A 34 -10.45 11.96 6.82
C LEU A 34 -11.49 11.60 7.88
N THR A 35 -12.69 11.30 7.41
CA THR A 35 -13.78 10.78 8.22
C THR A 35 -14.12 9.37 7.74
N GLU A 36 -14.85 8.59 8.55
CA GLU A 36 -15.33 7.27 8.13
C GLU A 36 -16.11 7.32 6.80
N LYS A 37 -16.89 8.40 6.60
CA LYS A 37 -17.60 8.65 5.34
C LYS A 37 -16.64 8.85 4.17
N HIS A 38 -15.55 9.58 4.36
CA HIS A 38 -14.52 9.79 3.34
C HIS A 38 -13.84 8.46 2.95
N LEU A 39 -13.52 7.61 3.93
CA LEU A 39 -12.93 6.28 3.67
C LEU A 39 -13.89 5.37 2.88
N GLN A 40 -15.19 5.43 3.17
CA GLN A 40 -16.19 4.67 2.42
C GLN A 40 -16.35 5.18 0.98
N ILE A 41 -16.28 6.50 0.77
CA ILE A 41 -16.28 7.11 -0.56
C ILE A 41 -15.06 6.61 -1.35
N PHE A 42 -13.86 6.68 -0.78
CA PHE A 42 -12.63 6.20 -1.42
C PHE A 42 -12.71 4.73 -1.85
N ARG A 43 -13.20 3.84 -0.98
CA ARG A 43 -13.45 2.43 -1.33
C ARG A 43 -14.47 2.28 -2.48
N THR A 44 -15.54 3.07 -2.45
CA THR A 44 -16.58 3.03 -3.50
C THR A 44 -16.04 3.48 -4.87
N TRP A 45 -15.16 4.48 -4.87
CA TRP A 45 -14.53 5.01 -6.10
C TRP A 45 -13.30 4.21 -6.54
N GLY A 46 -12.83 3.25 -5.74
CA GLY A 46 -11.66 2.43 -6.03
C GLY A 46 -10.34 3.18 -5.89
N ILE A 47 -10.26 4.14 -4.96
CA ILE A 47 -9.01 4.82 -4.61
C ILE A 47 -8.14 3.82 -3.85
N LEU A 48 -6.93 3.57 -4.35
CA LEU A 48 -6.00 2.58 -3.80
C LEU A 48 -5.11 3.18 -2.70
N GLU A 49 -4.73 4.44 -2.85
CA GLU A 49 -3.78 5.14 -1.99
C GLU A 49 -4.09 6.63 -1.90
N ALA A 50 -3.68 7.27 -0.80
CA ALA A 50 -3.72 8.72 -0.64
C ALA A 50 -2.50 9.22 0.17
N GLU A 51 -2.07 10.45 -0.09
CA GLU A 51 -1.01 11.10 0.69
C GLU A 51 -1.59 11.78 1.92
N ILE A 52 -0.95 11.61 3.09
CA ILE A 52 -1.35 12.28 4.34
C ILE A 52 -0.27 13.24 4.88
N VAL A 53 -0.70 14.23 5.64
CA VAL A 53 0.15 15.18 6.37
C VAL A 53 0.57 14.52 7.68
N GLY A 54 1.78 13.97 7.69
CA GLY A 54 2.38 13.35 8.85
C GLY A 54 3.69 12.69 8.45
N ASP A 55 4.73 12.87 9.27
CA ASP A 55 5.93 12.06 9.17
C ASP A 55 5.56 10.62 9.60
N SER A 56 6.17 9.65 8.94
CA SER A 56 6.10 8.22 9.25
C SER A 56 6.09 7.96 10.77
N ASP A 57 4.98 7.44 11.32
CA ASP A 57 4.94 6.60 12.54
C ASP A 57 3.56 6.51 13.23
N SER A 58 2.49 7.15 12.72
CA SER A 58 1.17 6.90 13.29
C SER A 58 0.56 5.61 12.76
N GLU A 59 1.06 4.50 13.27
CA GLU A 59 0.37 3.22 13.47
C GLU A 59 -0.46 2.73 12.28
N ALA A 60 0.24 2.14 11.32
CA ALA A 60 -0.31 1.00 10.60
C ALA A 60 -0.50 -0.16 11.60
N THR A 61 -1.53 -0.09 12.45
CA THR A 61 -2.12 -1.29 13.08
C THR A 61 -2.79 -2.10 11.98
N GLY A 62 -1.96 -2.76 11.19
CA GLY A 62 -2.31 -3.67 10.11
C GLY A 62 -1.17 -4.66 9.97
N GLN A 63 -0.92 -5.43 11.04
CA GLN A 63 -0.03 -6.59 11.03
C GLN A 63 1.33 -6.31 10.38
N ASP A 64 2.16 -5.51 11.04
CA ASP A 64 3.56 -5.95 11.19
C ASP A 64 3.52 -7.19 12.11
N ASP A 65 3.02 -8.31 11.58
CA ASP A 65 3.72 -9.55 11.85
C ASP A 65 5.07 -9.27 11.23
N GLU A 66 6.04 -8.86 12.06
CA GLU A 66 7.43 -8.66 11.68
C GLU A 66 7.88 -9.98 11.03
N ILE A 67 7.70 -10.06 9.71
CA ILE A 67 7.91 -11.29 8.96
C ILE A 67 9.36 -11.63 9.22
N ASP A 68 9.58 -12.78 9.84
CA ASP A 68 10.91 -13.24 10.19
C ASP A 68 11.80 -13.09 8.95
N PRO A 69 12.94 -12.39 9.04
CA PRO A 69 13.84 -12.19 7.91
C PRO A 69 14.24 -13.51 7.24
N GLU A 70 14.26 -14.63 7.97
CA GLU A 70 14.48 -15.95 7.39
C GLU A 70 13.31 -16.37 6.48
N VAL A 71 12.07 -16.18 6.92
CA VAL A 71 10.86 -16.48 6.12
C VAL A 71 10.79 -15.59 4.88
N LEU A 72 11.19 -14.32 5.00
CA LEU A 72 11.27 -13.41 3.86
C LEU A 72 12.33 -13.88 2.84
N ALA A 73 13.51 -14.29 3.30
CA ALA A 73 14.58 -14.79 2.45
C ALA A 73 14.18 -16.08 1.73
N GLU A 74 13.50 -17.00 2.41
CA GLU A 74 12.94 -18.22 1.80
C GLU A 74 11.88 -17.91 0.75
N ALA A 75 10.98 -16.98 1.06
CA ALA A 75 9.97 -16.51 0.12
C ALA A 75 10.61 -15.90 -1.14
N GLU A 76 11.63 -15.07 -0.96
CA GLU A 76 12.39 -14.48 -2.06
C GLU A 76 13.09 -15.54 -2.92
N ALA A 77 13.81 -16.48 -2.29
CA ALA A 77 14.51 -17.56 -2.98
C ALA A 77 13.57 -18.43 -3.81
N ALA A 78 12.33 -18.61 -3.33
CA ALA A 78 11.34 -19.43 -4.02
C ALA A 78 10.50 -18.68 -5.06
N VAL A 79 10.48 -17.34 -5.05
CA VAL A 79 9.75 -16.50 -6.01
C VAL A 79 10.65 -16.03 -7.15
N LYS A 80 11.90 -15.63 -6.85
CA LYS A 80 12.87 -15.14 -7.85
C LYS A 80 13.00 -16.03 -9.11
N PRO A 81 13.05 -17.38 -9.01
CA PRO A 81 13.15 -18.24 -10.18
C PRO A 81 11.97 -18.12 -11.15
N LEU A 82 10.78 -17.74 -10.67
CA LEU A 82 9.59 -17.54 -11.51
C LEU A 82 9.70 -16.29 -12.40
N PHE A 83 10.61 -15.37 -12.06
CA PHE A 83 10.81 -14.11 -12.76
C PHE A 83 12.05 -14.11 -13.67
N VAL A 84 12.72 -15.24 -13.86
CA VAL A 84 14.01 -15.33 -14.59
C VAL A 84 13.95 -14.82 -16.04
N HIS A 85 12.77 -14.81 -16.66
CA HIS A 85 12.55 -14.32 -18.03
C HIS A 85 12.02 -12.88 -18.10
N ASN A 86 11.83 -12.22 -16.95
CA ASN A 86 11.36 -10.84 -16.90
C ASN A 86 12.54 -9.87 -16.73
N ASP A 87 12.34 -8.65 -17.23
CA ASP A 87 13.20 -7.52 -16.88
C ASP A 87 12.85 -7.03 -15.47
N LEU A 88 13.73 -7.29 -14.51
CA LEU A 88 13.56 -6.89 -13.12
C LEU A 88 13.69 -5.38 -12.88
N GLU A 89 14.24 -4.62 -13.84
CA GLU A 89 14.30 -3.16 -13.76
C GLU A 89 12.98 -2.51 -14.20
N HIS A 90 12.13 -3.23 -14.92
CA HIS A 90 10.83 -2.72 -15.34
C HIS A 90 9.95 -2.44 -14.09
N PRO A 91 9.42 -1.21 -13.90
CA PRO A 91 8.72 -0.81 -12.68
C PRO A 91 7.57 -1.75 -12.27
N ALA A 92 6.78 -2.21 -13.25
CA ALA A 92 5.67 -3.13 -13.00
C ALA A 92 6.13 -4.53 -12.56
N ILE A 93 7.27 -5.02 -13.08
CA ILE A 93 7.82 -6.34 -12.72
C ILE A 93 8.41 -6.27 -11.32
N LYS A 94 9.13 -5.19 -11.01
CA LYS A 94 9.69 -4.95 -9.68
C LYS A 94 8.61 -4.94 -8.61
N GLU A 95 7.50 -4.26 -8.87
CA GLU A 95 6.38 -4.21 -7.94
C GLU A 95 5.66 -5.56 -7.83
N LEU A 96 5.45 -6.25 -8.96
CA LEU A 96 4.87 -7.59 -8.96
C LEU A 96 5.72 -8.58 -8.15
N LEU A 97 7.04 -8.56 -8.32
CA LEU A 97 7.98 -9.38 -7.57
C LEU A 97 7.86 -9.09 -6.06
N ARG A 98 7.86 -7.81 -5.67
CA ARG A 98 7.71 -7.37 -4.26
C ARG A 98 6.42 -7.93 -3.65
N LEU A 99 5.29 -7.78 -4.34
CA LEU A 99 3.98 -8.27 -3.88
C LEU A 99 3.94 -9.80 -3.77
N CYS A 100 4.53 -10.52 -4.72
CA CYS A 100 4.60 -11.98 -4.68
C CYS A 100 5.43 -12.50 -3.50
N ILE A 101 6.57 -11.86 -3.21
CA ILE A 101 7.42 -12.21 -2.05
C ILE A 101 6.67 -11.96 -0.74
N ALA A 102 6.11 -10.76 -0.56
CA ALA A 102 5.38 -10.40 0.65
C ALA A 102 4.20 -11.36 0.92
N ARG A 103 3.42 -11.67 -0.12
CA ARG A 103 2.29 -12.60 -0.02
C ARG A 103 2.73 -14.02 0.34
N LYS A 104 3.84 -14.50 -0.23
CA LYS A 104 4.38 -15.83 0.07
C LYS A 104 4.87 -15.93 1.51
N ALA A 105 5.57 -14.91 1.98
CA ALA A 105 6.07 -14.85 3.35
C ALA A 105 4.90 -14.80 4.37
N LEU A 106 3.86 -14.01 4.09
CA LEU A 106 2.65 -13.98 4.92
C LEU A 106 1.95 -15.34 4.99
N HIS A 107 1.91 -16.10 3.89
CA HIS A 107 1.34 -17.45 3.87
C HIS A 107 2.20 -18.50 4.60
N ALA A 108 3.51 -18.29 4.70
CA ALA A 108 4.42 -19.19 5.41
C ALA A 108 4.43 -18.94 6.93
N SER A 109 4.09 -17.73 7.37
CA SER A 109 3.98 -17.34 8.79
C SER A 109 2.67 -17.81 9.46
N ARG A 110 1.79 -18.50 8.74
CA ARG A 110 0.42 -18.85 9.16
C ARG A 110 0.24 -20.35 9.37
#